data_AF-A0A9P0JZ84-F1
#
_entry.id   AF-A0A9P0JZ84-F1
#
_cell.length_a   1.000
_cell.length_b   1.000
_cell.length_c   1.000
_cell.angle_alpha   90.00
_cell.angle_beta   90.00
_cell.angle_gamma   90.00
#
_symmetry.space_group_name_H-M   'P 1'
#
loop_
_entity.id
_entity.type
_entity.pdbx_description
1 polymer ?
#
loop_
_entity_poly.entity_id
_entity_poly.type
_entity_poly.pdbx_seq_one_letter_code
_entity_poly.pdbx_strand_id
1 'polypeptide(L)'
;MTYIFSRNDLPTPTLADNTTIARMLKMWTNFAKTGNPTPESDPLLEDIRWPSVDDNLNYLEINKNLIPQSHIKEDMVHFWRDAYYKYGHPPFDTY
;
A
#
# COMPACT_ATOMS: atom_id res chain seq x y z
N MET A 1 -1.96 1.66 12.86
CA MET A 1 -1.69 0.39 12.15
C MET A 1 -2.26 -0.77 12.95
N THR A 2 -3.37 -1.35 12.50
CA THR A 2 -4.12 -2.40 13.20
C THR A 2 -3.95 -3.80 12.58
N TYR A 3 -3.47 -3.87 11.34
CA TYR A 3 -3.38 -5.12 10.57
C TYR A 3 -1.97 -5.72 10.46
N ILE A 4 -0.96 -5.06 11.06
CA ILE A 4 0.44 -5.52 11.10
C ILE A 4 0.88 -5.78 12.54
N PHE A 5 0.39 -5.00 13.50
CA PHE A 5 0.78 -5.08 14.90
C PHE A 5 -0.42 -5.43 15.78
N SER A 6 -0.20 -6.33 16.74
CA SER A 6 -1.22 -6.67 17.74
C SER A 6 -1.52 -5.47 18.63
N ARG A 7 -2.80 -5.25 18.90
CA ARG A 7 -3.29 -4.18 19.75
C ARG A 7 -4.36 -4.71 20.70
N ASN A 8 -4.12 -4.54 22.00
CA ASN A 8 -5.01 -5.05 23.05
C ASN A 8 -6.20 -4.13 23.33
N ASP A 9 -6.20 -2.91 22.79
CA ASP A 9 -7.25 -1.89 22.97
C ASP A 9 -8.35 -1.95 21.91
N LEU A 10 -8.25 -2.87 20.94
CA LEU A 10 -9.21 -3.02 19.86
C LEU A 10 -10.24 -4.12 20.16
N PRO A 11 -11.46 -4.00 19.61
CA PRO A 11 -12.41 -5.09 19.63
C PRO A 11 -11.84 -6.32 18.92
N THR A 12 -12.37 -7.50 19.25
CA THR A 12 -11.98 -8.75 18.61
C THR A 12 -12.15 -8.65 17.09
N PRO A 13 -11.13 -9.01 16.30
CA PRO A 13 -11.20 -8.92 14.84
C PRO A 13 -12.34 -9.76 14.26
N THR A 14 -13.01 -9.21 13.24
CA THR A 14 -13.97 -9.98 12.44
C THR A 14 -13.26 -10.98 11.54
N LEU A 15 -14.02 -11.86 10.87
CA LEU A 15 -13.44 -12.78 9.88
C LEU A 15 -12.75 -12.04 8.72
N ALA A 16 -13.34 -10.92 8.27
CA ALA A 16 -12.75 -10.09 7.22
C ALA A 16 -11.45 -9.42 7.68
N ASP A 17 -11.39 -8.98 8.95
CA ASP A 17 -10.18 -8.43 9.53
C ASP A 17 -9.08 -9.49 9.60
N ASN A 18 -9.40 -10.71 10.05
CA ASN A 18 -8.43 -11.81 10.11
C ASN A 18 -7.85 -12.14 8.73
N THR A 19 -8.68 -12.15 7.68
CA THR A 19 -8.21 -12.32 6.30
C THR A 19 -7.25 -11.19 5.91
N THR A 20 -7.58 -9.94 6.22
CA THR A 20 -6.73 -8.78 5.92
C THR A 20 -5.41 -8.84 6.69
N ILE A 21 -5.42 -9.22 7.97
CA ILE A 21 -4.22 -9.43 8.79
C ILE A 21 -3.33 -10.49 8.14
N ALA A 22 -3.90 -11.65 7.79
CA ALA A 22 -3.15 -12.74 7.18
C ALA A 22 -2.50 -12.31 5.85
N ARG A 23 -3.26 -11.62 4.99
CA ARG A 23 -2.76 -11.05 3.72
C ARG A 23 -1.61 -10.07 3.95
N MET A 24 -1.79 -9.11 4.87
CA MET A 24 -0.78 -8.11 5.20
C MET A 24 0.51 -8.75 5.72
N LEU A 25 0.41 -9.68 6.68
CA LEU A 25 1.58 -10.37 7.23
C LEU A 25 2.31 -11.20 6.17
N LYS A 26 1.58 -11.91 5.30
CA LYS A 26 2.17 -12.70 4.22
C LYS A 26 2.91 -11.81 3.22
N MET A 27 2.29 -10.72 2.75
CA MET A 27 2.91 -9.77 1.82
C MET A 27 4.16 -9.11 2.42
N TRP A 28 4.09 -8.65 3.67
CA TRP A 28 5.26 -8.08 4.38
C TRP A 28 6.37 -9.10 4.57
N THR A 29 6.03 -10.34 4.94
CA THR A 29 7.02 -11.42 5.12
C THR A 29 7.69 -11.79 3.81
N ASN A 30 6.92 -11.90 2.72
CA ASN A 30 7.45 -12.17 1.39
C ASN A 30 8.40 -11.05 0.95
N PHE A 31 7.99 -9.79 1.11
CA PHE A 31 8.84 -8.63 0.81
C PHE A 31 10.14 -8.65 1.60
N ALA A 32 10.10 -8.92 2.92
CA ALA A 32 11.31 -9.01 3.74
C ALA A 32 12.24 -10.15 3.31
N LYS A 33 11.72 -11.26 2.77
CA LYS A 33 12.51 -12.41 2.32
C LYS A 33 13.08 -12.25 0.91
N THR A 34 12.33 -11.66 -0.01
CA THR A 34 12.61 -11.73 -1.46
C THR A 34 12.66 -10.37 -2.14
N GLY A 35 12.25 -9.30 -1.47
CA GLY A 35 12.03 -7.98 -2.08
C GLY A 35 10.74 -7.87 -2.88
N ASN A 36 9.93 -8.94 -3.00
CA ASN A 36 8.67 -8.95 -3.73
C ASN A 36 7.52 -9.43 -2.81
N PRO A 37 6.44 -8.64 -2.60
CA PRO A 37 5.31 -9.03 -1.74
C PRO A 37 4.52 -10.24 -2.26
N THR A 38 4.52 -10.48 -3.57
CA THR A 38 3.77 -11.57 -4.24
C THR A 38 4.70 -12.33 -5.22
N PRO A 39 5.71 -13.06 -4.72
CA PRO A 39 6.72 -13.69 -5.56
C PRO A 39 6.19 -14.95 -6.28
N GLU A 40 5.17 -15.60 -5.70
CA GLU A 40 4.58 -16.85 -6.17
C GLU A 40 3.04 -16.77 -6.16
N SER A 41 2.37 -17.70 -6.83
CA SER A 41 0.89 -17.78 -6.79
C SER A 41 0.46 -18.16 -5.38
N ASP A 42 -0.50 -17.43 -4.82
CA ASP A 42 -1.00 -17.67 -3.47
C ASP A 42 -2.51 -17.38 -3.44
N PRO A 43 -3.37 -18.39 -3.19
CA PRO A 43 -4.81 -18.22 -3.09
C PRO A 43 -5.24 -17.23 -2.00
N LEU A 44 -4.46 -17.10 -0.91
CA LEU A 44 -4.72 -16.10 0.13
C LEU A 44 -4.61 -14.67 -0.44
N LEU A 45 -3.71 -14.50 -1.41
CA LEU A 45 -3.47 -13.25 -2.12
C LEU A 45 -4.22 -13.20 -3.46
N GLU A 46 -5.25 -14.03 -3.65
CA GLU A 46 -6.08 -14.05 -4.87
C GLU A 46 -5.25 -14.27 -6.16
N ASP A 47 -4.08 -14.91 -6.03
CA ASP A 47 -3.14 -15.17 -7.13
C ASP A 47 -2.70 -13.90 -7.88
N ILE A 48 -2.81 -12.73 -7.26
CA ILE A 48 -2.42 -11.47 -7.86
C ILE A 48 -0.90 -11.31 -7.91
N ARG A 49 -0.46 -10.43 -8.81
CA ARG A 49 0.90 -9.90 -8.84
C ARG A 49 0.85 -8.43 -8.47
N TRP A 50 1.51 -8.06 -7.38
CA TRP A 50 1.67 -6.68 -6.99
C TRP A 50 2.64 -6.00 -7.97
N PRO A 51 2.19 -5.05 -8.79
CA PRO A 51 3.06 -4.35 -9.75
C PRO A 51 4.10 -3.50 -9.04
N SER A 52 5.31 -3.45 -9.60
CA SER A 52 6.29 -2.46 -9.15
C SER A 52 5.82 -1.05 -9.51
N VAL A 53 6.20 -0.08 -8.68
CA VAL A 53 5.92 1.33 -8.93
C VAL A 53 6.67 1.77 -10.19
N ASP A 54 5.97 2.44 -11.09
CA ASP A 54 6.48 3.10 -12.29
C ASP A 54 6.03 4.57 -12.31
N ASP A 55 6.19 5.25 -13.45
CA ASP A 55 5.74 6.64 -13.63
C ASP A 55 4.23 6.81 -13.46
N ASN A 56 3.44 5.75 -13.64
CA ASN A 56 2.00 5.76 -13.40
C ASN A 56 1.66 5.55 -11.92
N LEU A 57 2.65 5.45 -11.03
CA LEU A 57 2.46 5.24 -9.59
C LEU A 57 1.56 4.04 -9.28
N ASN A 58 1.85 2.89 -9.90
CA ASN A 58 1.13 1.64 -9.65
C ASN A 58 1.07 1.29 -8.17
N TYR A 59 -0.08 0.82 -7.71
CA TYR A 59 -0.32 0.40 -6.33
C TYR A 59 -1.28 -0.80 -6.27
N LEU A 60 -1.36 -1.43 -5.11
CA LEU A 60 -2.33 -2.48 -4.83
C LEU A 60 -3.42 -1.91 -3.93
N GLU A 61 -4.68 -1.91 -4.39
CA GLU A 61 -5.82 -1.63 -3.53
C GLU A 61 -6.08 -2.85 -2.63
N ILE A 62 -5.87 -2.66 -1.33
CA ILE A 62 -6.12 -3.70 -0.32
C ILE A 62 -7.49 -3.45 0.29
N ASN A 63 -8.48 -4.19 -0.20
CA ASN A 63 -9.86 -4.17 0.29
C ASN A 63 -10.34 -5.62 0.45
N LYS A 64 -11.67 -5.85 0.40
CA LYS A 64 -12.25 -7.20 0.36
C LYS A 64 -11.57 -8.08 -0.70
N ASN A 65 -11.30 -7.49 -1.87
CA ASN A 65 -10.52 -8.09 -2.95
C ASN A 65 -9.19 -7.33 -3.11
N LEU A 66 -8.20 -7.99 -3.71
CA LEU A 66 -6.91 -7.37 -4.04
C LEU A 66 -6.91 -6.94 -5.51
N ILE A 67 -6.84 -5.63 -5.74
CA ILE A 67 -6.97 -5.07 -7.10
C ILE A 67 -5.75 -4.19 -7.42
N PRO A 68 -4.88 -4.59 -8.36
CA PRO A 68 -3.83 -3.70 -8.86
C PRO A 68 -4.44 -2.48 -9.57
N GLN A 69 -3.96 -1.29 -9.22
CA GLN A 69 -4.40 -0.01 -9.76
C GLN A 69 -3.20 0.87 -10.08
N SER A 70 -3.45 1.98 -10.77
CA SER A 70 -2.47 3.00 -11.15
C SER A 70 -3.04 4.39 -10.92
N HIS A 71 -2.21 5.41 -11.10
CA HIS A 71 -2.56 6.83 -10.99
C HIS A 71 -3.07 7.20 -9.60
N ILE A 72 -2.29 6.84 -8.56
CA ILE A 72 -2.69 7.06 -7.17
C ILE A 72 -3.01 8.53 -6.91
N LYS A 73 -4.30 8.83 -6.68
CA LYS A 73 -4.80 10.17 -6.37
C LYS A 73 -4.21 11.27 -7.26
N GLU A 74 -4.19 11.01 -8.56
CA GLU A 74 -3.53 11.86 -9.56
C GLU A 74 -3.90 13.35 -9.41
N ASP A 75 -5.20 13.66 -9.25
CA ASP A 75 -5.68 15.03 -9.04
C ASP A 75 -5.03 15.74 -7.83
N MET A 76 -4.87 15.01 -6.71
CA MET A 76 -4.23 15.54 -5.51
C MET A 76 -2.73 15.72 -5.71
N VAL A 77 -2.08 14.78 -6.39
CA VAL A 77 -0.65 14.87 -6.71
C VAL A 77 -0.40 16.09 -7.59
N HIS A 78 -1.20 16.29 -8.64
CA HIS A 78 -1.10 17.47 -9.49
C HIS A 78 -1.36 18.76 -8.71
N PHE A 79 -2.42 18.81 -7.91
CA PHE A 79 -2.76 19.98 -7.10
C PHE A 79 -1.59 20.41 -6.18
N TRP A 80 -1.03 19.48 -5.40
CA TRP A 80 0.05 19.80 -4.47
C TRP A 80 1.35 20.12 -5.19
N ARG A 81 1.65 19.44 -6.29
CA ARG A 81 2.80 19.72 -7.13
C ARG A 81 2.72 21.13 -7.72
N ASP A 82 1.56 21.52 -8.23
CA ASP A 82 1.33 22.85 -8.81
C ASP A 82 1.41 23.95 -7.75
N ALA A 83 0.82 23.71 -6.56
CA ALA A 83 0.94 24.62 -5.44
C ALA A 83 2.41 24.80 -5.00
N TYR A 84 3.16 23.70 -4.95
CA TYR A 84 4.58 23.72 -4.62
C TYR A 84 5.42 24.48 -5.67
N TYR A 85 5.19 24.25 -6.95
CA TYR A 85 5.89 24.97 -8.02
C TYR A 85 5.55 26.47 -8.05
N LYS A 86 4.30 26.84 -7.76
CA LYS A 86 3.84 28.22 -7.86
C LYS A 86 4.21 29.07 -6.64
N TYR A 87 4.22 28.47 -5.46
CA TYR A 87 4.38 29.19 -4.19
C TYR A 87 5.62 28.77 -3.37
N GLY A 88 6.30 27.69 -3.76
CA GLY A 88 7.54 27.27 -3.13
C GLY A 88 8.68 28.23 -3.47
N HIS A 89 9.30 28.82 -2.46
CA HIS A 89 10.49 29.65 -2.60
C HIS A 89 11.74 28.80 -2.33
N PRO A 90 12.61 28.56 -3.32
CA PRO A 90 13.89 27.92 -3.09
C PRO A 90 14.82 28.83 -2.25
N PRO A 91 15.79 28.27 -1.51
CA PRO A 91 16.08 26.85 -1.38
C PRO A 91 15.03 26.14 -0.50
N PHE A 92 14.72 24.90 -0.86
CA PHE A 92 13.81 24.06 -0.11
C PHE A 92 14.52 23.51 1.13
N ASP A 93 14.86 24.38 2.07
CA ASP A 93 15.47 24.01 3.34
C ASP A 93 14.36 23.51 4.28
N THR A 94 14.26 22.19 4.41
CA THR A 94 13.61 21.55 5.55
C THR A 94 14.71 21.12 6.52
N TYR A 95 14.71 21.71 7.72
CA TYR A 95 15.62 21.41 8.83
C TYR A 95 15.55 19.94 9.27
#